data_AF-A0A4R2HRA2-F1
#
_entry.id   AF-A0A4R2HRA2-F1
#
_cell.length_a   1.000
_cell.length_b   1.000
_cell.length_c   1.000
_cell.angle_alpha   90.00
_cell.angle_beta   90.00
_cell.angle_gamma   90.00
#
_symmetry.space_group_name_H-M   'P 1'
#
loop_
_entity.id
_entity.type
_entity.pdbx_description
1 polymer ?
#
loop_
_entity_poly.entity_id
_entity_poly.type
_entity_poly.pdbx_seq_one_letter_code
_entity_poly.pdbx_strand_id
1 'polypeptide(L)'
;MPEEHPDAEPSSTAGVSTPADPGVTPGPGTPPSGGGSPKPGHFLPGGAGDILTDGDRARAADRRQSLDLGKARTVTGPVDPTLRKKARPLPPHPGTEAGFGAPPPAPLTGAPLTPLAGTRRTGSSRPVGWHSPSSRTGAQFSAEPPPTTPPRQYSKAVIAGLSALTLLLVTGGTFAGFKLIDSYDSVDSPMARPTVRKSEPPLPVPADPTVTVTVQPVPDLVRLRQNKLYTVGKVPSVNCKEPAIKPNSQSAILKYYQAFLPCLNKAWAPLVKKAGYDFHPPRLVLQSKQAKSACEKDIGGVNYYCETADVISLNWQADLANYRKDPLGTRAWMMDAIAGMYGYHVQYLTEILTAAMSRKGWAKTEPEKLEWTRRRGLQSDCLGAAFLGANKKSLGLTGAKLDSWEYQKKHSGDDDEPKKPRIHGSFKNTWLWSSAGFKSTDPGSCNTFAALANKVS
;
A
#
# COMPACT_ATOMS: atom_id res chain seq x y z
N MET A 1 -58.10 -3.49 -30.70
CA MET A 1 -58.96 -2.76 -29.76
C MET A 1 -58.11 -1.69 -29.10
N PRO A 2 -58.13 -0.46 -29.64
CA PRO A 2 -57.61 0.75 -29.01
C PRO A 2 -58.75 1.54 -28.33
N GLU A 3 -58.43 2.40 -27.37
CA GLU A 3 -59.19 3.60 -26.97
C GLU A 3 -58.16 4.50 -26.23
N GLU A 4 -57.58 5.51 -26.87
CA GLU A 4 -58.07 6.87 -27.17
C GLU A 4 -57.89 7.88 -26.02
N HIS A 5 -57.12 8.93 -26.36
CA HIS A 5 -57.03 10.24 -25.70
C HIS A 5 -58.35 11.03 -25.87
N PRO A 6 -58.56 12.16 -25.16
CA PRO A 6 -58.18 13.45 -25.78
C PRO A 6 -57.63 14.53 -24.82
N ASP A 7 -56.98 15.48 -25.49
CA ASP A 7 -56.33 16.73 -25.07
C ASP A 7 -57.27 17.81 -24.49
N ALA A 8 -56.69 18.84 -23.83
CA ALA A 8 -56.74 20.24 -24.30
C ALA A 8 -56.19 21.26 -23.25
N GLU A 9 -55.27 22.11 -23.71
CA GLU A 9 -54.71 23.33 -23.07
C GLU A 9 -55.69 24.55 -23.14
N PRO A 10 -55.25 25.84 -23.12
CA PRO A 10 -54.74 26.70 -22.04
C PRO A 10 -55.55 28.02 -21.91
N SER A 11 -55.22 28.93 -20.97
CA SER A 11 -55.49 30.36 -21.17
C SER A 11 -54.59 31.30 -20.38
N SER A 12 -54.32 32.44 -21.03
CA SER A 12 -53.34 33.49 -20.67
C SER A 12 -54.04 34.84 -20.40
N THR A 13 -53.22 35.89 -20.23
CA THR A 13 -53.47 37.36 -20.16
C THR A 13 -53.54 37.93 -18.74
N ALA A 14 -52.60 38.76 -18.26
CA ALA A 14 -52.02 40.04 -18.69
C ALA A 14 -52.87 41.28 -18.34
N GLY A 15 -52.29 42.22 -17.57
CA GLY A 15 -52.86 43.55 -17.30
C GLY A 15 -51.96 44.41 -16.41
N VAL A 16 -51.46 45.51 -16.98
CA VAL A 16 -50.42 46.45 -16.51
C VAL A 16 -51.02 47.66 -15.75
N SER A 17 -50.31 48.26 -14.79
CA SER A 17 -50.14 49.74 -14.64
C SER A 17 -49.30 50.17 -13.43
N THR A 18 -48.27 50.99 -13.68
CA THR A 18 -47.58 51.96 -12.78
C THR A 18 -48.18 53.37 -13.02
N PRO A 19 -47.71 54.53 -12.46
CA PRO A 19 -46.53 54.83 -11.60
C PRO A 19 -46.78 55.88 -10.46
N ALA A 20 -45.75 56.14 -9.62
CA ALA A 20 -45.20 57.48 -9.29
C ALA A 20 -44.43 57.51 -7.93
N ASP A 21 -43.19 58.00 -7.99
CA ASP A 21 -42.37 58.55 -6.89
C ASP A 21 -42.62 60.09 -6.84
N PRO A 22 -42.27 60.90 -5.80
CA PRO A 22 -40.90 61.01 -5.27
C PRO A 22 -40.77 61.34 -3.76
N GLY A 23 -39.52 61.32 -3.24
CA GLY A 23 -39.21 61.32 -1.81
C GLY A 23 -38.85 62.65 -1.13
N VAL A 24 -38.41 62.53 0.14
CA VAL A 24 -37.79 63.58 0.98
C VAL A 24 -36.84 62.92 2.02
N THR A 25 -35.65 63.50 2.20
CA THR A 25 -34.61 63.16 3.21
C THR A 25 -34.55 64.25 4.33
N PRO A 26 -33.57 64.31 5.25
CA PRO A 26 -33.63 63.85 6.66
C PRO A 26 -33.45 64.98 7.73
N GLY A 27 -33.66 64.70 9.02
CA GLY A 27 -33.28 65.63 10.11
C GLY A 27 -33.62 65.19 11.54
N PRO A 28 -32.93 65.70 12.60
CA PRO A 28 -32.36 64.88 13.68
C PRO A 28 -32.97 65.08 15.08
N GLY A 29 -32.67 64.18 16.03
CA GLY A 29 -32.86 64.46 17.47
C GLY A 29 -32.90 63.23 18.41
N THR A 30 -31.83 63.01 19.17
CA THR A 30 -31.75 62.25 20.44
C THR A 30 -31.85 63.24 21.63
N PRO A 31 -31.94 62.86 22.93
CA PRO A 31 -32.28 61.59 23.64
C PRO A 31 -33.37 61.83 24.75
N PRO A 32 -33.63 61.03 25.84
CA PRO A 32 -32.66 60.49 26.83
C PRO A 32 -32.89 59.06 27.42
N SER A 33 -31.76 58.50 27.89
CA SER A 33 -31.50 57.74 29.13
C SER A 33 -32.24 56.46 29.56
N GLY A 34 -31.43 55.44 29.87
CA GLY A 34 -31.70 54.27 30.73
C GLY A 34 -31.29 52.98 30.00
N GLY A 35 -30.17 52.30 30.27
CA GLY A 35 -29.49 52.04 31.53
C GLY A 35 -29.62 50.53 31.82
N GLY A 36 -28.63 49.72 31.45
CA GLY A 36 -28.55 48.31 31.87
C GLY A 36 -27.96 47.35 30.83
N SER A 37 -26.66 47.07 30.95
CA SER A 37 -25.93 46.02 30.24
C SER A 37 -26.41 44.61 30.68
N PRO A 38 -26.57 43.63 29.76
CA PRO A 38 -26.80 42.24 30.16
C PRO A 38 -25.47 41.55 30.52
N LYS A 39 -25.40 40.99 31.74
CA LYS A 39 -24.29 40.13 32.18
C LYS A 39 -24.37 38.73 31.54
N PRO A 40 -23.22 38.08 31.26
CA PRO A 40 -23.18 36.73 30.70
C PRO A 40 -23.28 35.64 31.80
N GLY A 41 -24.08 34.61 31.55
CA GLY A 41 -24.12 33.34 32.29
C GLY A 41 -25.02 32.36 31.52
N HIS A 42 -24.74 31.08 31.35
CA HIS A 42 -23.78 30.19 31.97
C HIS A 42 -23.22 29.20 30.92
N PHE A 43 -21.90 29.07 30.89
CA PHE A 43 -21.22 27.89 30.36
C PHE A 43 -21.36 26.74 31.37
N LEU A 44 -21.70 25.55 30.91
CA LEU A 44 -21.64 24.31 31.69
C LEU A 44 -20.19 23.81 31.75
N PRO A 45 -19.58 23.64 32.95
CA PRO A 45 -18.35 22.88 33.12
C PRO A 45 -18.64 21.41 33.46
N GLY A 46 -17.66 20.56 33.17
CA GLY A 46 -17.75 19.11 33.18
C GLY A 46 -18.16 18.45 34.51
N GLY A 47 -18.65 17.22 34.37
CA GLY A 47 -18.99 16.33 35.47
C GLY A 47 -17.77 16.02 36.35
N ALA A 48 -17.85 16.46 37.59
CA ALA A 48 -17.03 15.97 38.69
C ALA A 48 -17.63 14.65 39.19
N GLY A 49 -16.77 13.64 39.37
CA GLY A 49 -17.12 12.36 39.95
C GLY A 49 -17.47 12.49 41.44
N ASP A 50 -18.31 11.57 41.89
CA ASP A 50 -18.79 11.48 43.26
C ASP A 50 -17.63 11.32 44.25
N ILE A 51 -17.57 12.24 45.21
CA ILE A 51 -16.67 12.18 46.36
C ILE A 51 -17.31 11.26 47.39
N LEU A 52 -16.70 10.10 47.62
CA LEU A 52 -17.04 9.19 48.72
C LEU A 52 -16.78 9.88 50.07
N THR A 53 -17.75 9.82 50.97
CA THR A 53 -17.61 10.33 52.34
C THR A 53 -16.84 9.32 53.21
N ASP A 54 -16.13 9.82 54.24
CA ASP A 54 -15.27 8.99 55.11
C ASP A 54 -16.04 7.91 55.91
N GLY A 55 -17.37 7.94 55.94
CA GLY A 55 -18.20 6.87 56.49
C GLY A 55 -18.32 5.62 55.60
N ASP A 56 -18.14 5.77 54.28
CA ASP A 56 -18.32 4.67 53.33
C ASP A 56 -17.03 3.83 53.16
N ARG A 57 -15.87 4.36 53.55
CA ARG A 57 -14.60 3.61 53.58
C ARG A 57 -14.49 2.64 54.75
N ALA A 58 -15.23 2.84 55.84
CA ALA A 58 -15.16 1.97 57.02
C ALA A 58 -15.95 0.66 56.85
N ARG A 59 -16.95 0.60 55.96
CA ARG A 59 -17.78 -0.60 55.74
C ARG A 59 -17.28 -1.54 54.64
N ALA A 60 -16.32 -1.10 53.82
CA ALA A 60 -15.69 -1.93 52.78
C ALA A 60 -14.41 -2.66 53.27
N ALA A 61 -13.94 -2.37 54.48
CA ALA A 61 -12.73 -2.96 55.07
C ALA A 61 -12.97 -4.32 55.76
N ASP A 62 -14.23 -4.71 56.02
CA ASP A 62 -14.55 -5.86 56.88
C ASP A 62 -15.04 -7.11 56.11
N ARG A 63 -14.84 -7.14 54.79
CA ARG A 63 -15.05 -8.34 53.96
C ARG A 63 -13.88 -8.56 53.01
N ARG A 64 -12.75 -8.98 53.57
CA ARG A 64 -11.75 -9.77 52.84
C ARG A 64 -11.38 -10.98 53.66
N GLN A 65 -11.95 -12.12 53.29
CA GLN A 65 -11.42 -13.43 53.68
C GLN A 65 -9.96 -13.51 53.21
N SER A 66 -9.06 -13.80 54.14
CA SER A 66 -7.65 -14.02 53.86
C SER A 66 -7.48 -15.36 53.13
N LEU A 67 -7.16 -15.31 51.84
CA LEU A 67 -6.44 -16.41 51.21
C LEU A 67 -4.96 -16.20 51.54
N ASP A 68 -4.48 -17.05 52.44
CA ASP A 68 -3.13 -17.07 53.00
C ASP A 68 -2.10 -17.39 51.90
N LEU A 69 -1.50 -16.35 51.33
CA LEU A 69 -0.33 -16.45 50.48
C LEU A 69 0.90 -16.12 51.33
N GLY A 70 1.66 -17.17 51.67
CA GLY A 70 2.84 -17.08 52.52
C GLY A 70 3.90 -16.08 52.04
N LYS A 71 4.76 -15.67 52.99
CA LYS A 71 5.79 -14.64 52.80
C LYS A 71 6.69 -14.90 51.57
N ALA A 72 6.84 -13.90 50.72
CA ALA A 72 7.76 -13.91 49.59
C ALA A 72 9.21 -14.11 50.07
N ARG A 73 9.87 -15.16 49.58
CA ARG A 73 11.28 -15.44 49.80
C ARG A 73 12.09 -14.91 48.61
N THR A 74 13.03 -14.02 48.86
CA THR A 74 14.03 -13.59 47.87
C THR A 74 14.99 -14.74 47.58
N VAL A 75 14.96 -15.26 46.35
CA VAL A 75 15.96 -16.22 45.86
C VAL A 75 17.09 -15.42 45.21
N THR A 76 18.07 -15.05 46.02
CA THR A 76 19.40 -14.63 45.54
C THR A 76 20.42 -15.54 46.21
N GLY A 77 20.69 -16.69 45.58
CA GLY A 77 21.87 -17.49 45.86
C GLY A 77 23.02 -17.09 44.92
N PRO A 78 24.29 -17.19 45.34
CA PRO A 78 25.42 -16.97 44.46
C PRO A 78 25.42 -18.04 43.35
N VAL A 79 25.39 -17.60 42.09
CA VAL A 79 25.49 -18.50 40.94
C VAL A 79 26.93 -18.98 40.83
N ASP A 80 27.13 -20.29 41.00
CA ASP A 80 28.41 -20.95 40.73
C ASP A 80 28.76 -20.82 39.23
N PRO A 81 29.86 -20.11 38.87
CA PRO A 81 30.23 -19.88 37.48
C PRO A 81 30.77 -21.14 36.76
N THR A 82 30.90 -22.28 37.44
CA THR A 82 31.43 -23.53 36.86
C THR A 82 30.37 -24.40 36.16
N LEU A 83 29.07 -24.10 36.31
CA LEU A 83 27.98 -24.89 35.71
C LEU A 83 27.62 -24.50 34.25
N ARG A 84 28.31 -23.54 33.65
CA ARG A 84 28.20 -23.26 32.19
C ARG A 84 29.08 -24.20 31.37
N LYS A 85 28.77 -25.49 31.31
CA LYS A 85 29.36 -26.39 30.32
C LYS A 85 28.34 -27.35 29.70
N LYS A 86 28.10 -27.12 28.39
CA LYS A 86 27.65 -28.05 27.33
C LYS A 86 26.27 -28.72 27.50
N ALA A 87 25.20 -27.98 27.23
CA ALA A 87 23.98 -28.59 26.71
C ALA A 87 24.15 -28.83 25.20
N ARG A 88 24.29 -30.10 24.81
CA ARG A 88 24.30 -30.54 23.41
C ARG A 88 22.85 -30.52 22.90
N PRO A 89 22.55 -30.03 21.69
CA PRO A 89 21.21 -30.16 21.13
C PRO A 89 20.82 -31.63 21.00
N LEU A 90 19.58 -31.98 21.36
CA LEU A 90 19.01 -33.29 21.09
C LEU A 90 18.95 -33.53 19.58
N PRO A 91 19.26 -34.74 19.08
CA PRO A 91 19.14 -35.05 17.66
C PRO A 91 17.66 -35.02 17.24
N PRO A 92 17.32 -34.47 16.06
CA PRO A 92 15.97 -34.56 15.52
C PRO A 92 15.65 -36.00 15.14
N HIS A 93 14.42 -36.43 15.42
CA HIS A 93 13.89 -37.72 14.94
C HIS A 93 13.95 -37.78 13.40
N PRO A 94 14.39 -38.91 12.81
CA PRO A 94 14.34 -39.07 11.36
C PRO A 94 12.87 -39.28 10.95
N GLY A 95 12.31 -38.37 10.14
CA GLY A 95 11.01 -38.61 9.48
C GLY A 95 10.04 -37.44 9.32
N THR A 96 10.36 -36.21 9.75
CA THR A 96 9.46 -35.04 9.55
C THR A 96 10.12 -33.97 8.68
N GLU A 97 9.85 -34.02 7.38
CA GLU A 97 10.02 -32.88 6.48
C GLU A 97 8.95 -31.83 6.80
N ALA A 98 9.31 -30.80 7.58
CA ALA A 98 8.53 -29.56 7.65
C ALA A 98 8.97 -28.63 6.52
N GLY A 99 8.45 -28.89 5.32
CA GLY A 99 8.65 -28.05 4.15
C GLY A 99 7.84 -26.75 4.21
N PHE A 100 8.19 -25.82 5.10
CA PHE A 100 7.87 -24.39 4.97
C PHE A 100 8.93 -23.58 5.73
N GLY A 101 10.06 -23.35 5.05
CA GLY A 101 11.04 -22.37 5.49
C GLY A 101 10.43 -20.96 5.48
N ALA A 102 10.71 -20.19 6.53
CA ALA A 102 10.32 -18.78 6.61
C ALA A 102 10.75 -18.01 5.34
N PRO A 103 9.96 -17.04 4.85
CA PRO A 103 10.41 -16.17 3.78
C PRO A 103 11.67 -15.40 4.24
N PRO A 104 12.65 -15.17 3.35
CA PRO A 104 13.87 -14.45 3.70
C PRO A 104 13.54 -13.02 4.17
N PRO A 105 14.33 -12.45 5.10
CA PRO A 105 14.17 -11.06 5.51
C PRO A 105 14.33 -10.12 4.30
N ALA A 106 13.57 -9.02 4.31
CA ALA A 106 13.60 -8.02 3.25
C ALA A 106 15.02 -7.48 2.99
N PRO A 107 15.43 -7.24 1.72
CA PRO A 107 16.75 -6.70 1.42
C PRO A 107 16.93 -5.28 1.97
N LEU A 108 18.16 -4.97 2.40
CA LEU A 108 18.54 -3.62 2.85
C LEU A 108 18.49 -2.60 1.70
N THR A 109 18.10 -1.36 2.00
CA THR A 109 18.34 -0.20 1.15
C THR A 109 19.85 0.04 1.00
N GLY A 110 20.35 0.14 -0.24
CA GLY A 110 21.73 0.48 -0.58
C GLY A 110 22.71 -0.68 -0.82
N ALA A 111 22.28 -1.95 -0.83
CA ALA A 111 23.17 -3.07 -1.15
C ALA A 111 23.36 -3.22 -2.69
N PRO A 112 24.60 -3.31 -3.21
CA PRO A 112 24.81 -3.59 -4.62
C PRO A 112 24.28 -4.99 -4.97
N LEU A 113 23.40 -5.06 -5.97
CA LEU A 113 22.86 -6.32 -6.48
C LEU A 113 23.95 -7.10 -7.21
N THR A 114 24.54 -8.08 -6.54
CA THR A 114 25.24 -9.16 -7.24
C THR A 114 24.22 -9.98 -8.03
N PRO A 115 24.40 -10.21 -9.34
CA PRO A 115 23.49 -11.05 -10.11
C PRO A 115 23.52 -12.46 -9.55
N LEU A 116 22.38 -12.97 -9.07
CA LEU A 116 22.22 -14.40 -8.81
C LEU A 116 22.34 -15.15 -10.15
N ALA A 117 23.51 -15.72 -10.40
CA ALA A 117 23.71 -16.67 -11.48
C ALA A 117 22.88 -17.94 -11.19
N GLY A 118 22.05 -18.36 -12.14
CA GLY A 118 21.44 -19.70 -12.13
C GLY A 118 19.91 -19.77 -12.11
N THR A 119 19.16 -18.66 -12.07
CA THR A 119 17.70 -18.71 -12.29
C THR A 119 17.34 -18.12 -13.64
N ARG A 120 16.70 -18.94 -14.48
CA ARG A 120 16.25 -18.58 -15.82
C ARG A 120 15.09 -17.58 -15.68
N ARG A 121 15.41 -16.28 -15.63
CA ARG A 121 14.41 -15.20 -15.76
C ARG A 121 13.86 -15.21 -17.19
N THR A 122 12.59 -15.55 -17.34
CA THR A 122 11.85 -15.29 -18.58
C THR A 122 11.53 -13.80 -18.66
N GLY A 123 12.21 -13.10 -19.57
CA GLY A 123 11.74 -11.86 -20.18
C GLY A 123 12.01 -10.56 -19.40
N SER A 124 13.23 -10.03 -19.52
CA SER A 124 13.47 -8.60 -19.32
C SER A 124 12.90 -7.80 -20.49
N SER A 125 12.21 -6.71 -20.16
CA SER A 125 11.76 -5.69 -21.11
C SER A 125 12.97 -5.00 -21.74
N ARG A 126 13.07 -5.02 -23.08
CA ARG A 126 14.04 -4.21 -23.83
C ARG A 126 13.61 -2.74 -23.82
N PRO A 127 14.53 -1.78 -23.70
CA PRO A 127 14.23 -0.38 -23.94
C PRO A 127 14.09 -0.17 -25.44
N VAL A 128 12.91 0.25 -25.91
CA VAL A 128 12.71 0.72 -27.29
C VAL A 128 12.76 2.26 -27.28
N GLY A 129 13.77 2.80 -27.97
CA GLY A 129 13.94 4.23 -28.19
C GLY A 129 12.88 4.79 -29.13
N TRP A 130 12.54 6.05 -28.92
CA TRP A 130 11.46 6.79 -29.57
C TRP A 130 11.80 7.29 -30.98
N HIS A 131 12.27 6.45 -31.91
CA HIS A 131 12.39 6.89 -33.31
C HIS A 131 12.23 5.72 -34.29
N SER A 132 11.03 5.54 -34.83
CA SER A 132 10.75 5.11 -36.23
C SER A 132 9.23 5.02 -36.46
N PRO A 133 8.70 5.57 -37.57
CA PRO A 133 7.28 5.53 -37.88
C PRO A 133 6.94 4.19 -38.55
N SER A 134 5.97 3.45 -38.03
CA SER A 134 5.36 2.36 -38.77
C SER A 134 3.93 2.74 -39.15
N SER A 135 3.77 3.04 -40.43
CA SER A 135 2.49 2.96 -41.12
C SER A 135 1.97 1.52 -41.03
N ARG A 136 0.74 1.36 -40.53
CA ARG A 136 -0.14 0.25 -40.92
C ARG A 136 -1.59 0.59 -40.59
N THR A 137 -2.30 0.93 -41.66
CA THR A 137 -3.67 0.55 -42.02
C THR A 137 -4.60 0.05 -40.91
N GLY A 138 -5.75 0.73 -40.82
CA GLY A 138 -6.77 0.53 -39.81
C GLY A 138 -7.42 -0.86 -39.84
N ALA A 139 -7.79 -1.32 -38.65
CA ALA A 139 -8.70 -2.44 -38.48
C ALA A 139 -10.13 -1.89 -38.42
N GLN A 140 -10.95 -2.31 -39.38
CA GLN A 140 -12.41 -2.19 -39.31
C GLN A 140 -12.92 -3.15 -38.23
N PHE A 141 -13.85 -2.68 -37.40
CA PHE A 141 -14.57 -3.50 -36.44
C PHE A 141 -15.57 -4.40 -37.17
N SER A 142 -15.56 -5.70 -36.88
CA SER A 142 -16.63 -6.64 -37.25
C SER A 142 -17.17 -7.29 -35.97
N ALA A 143 -18.49 -7.34 -35.84
CA ALA A 143 -19.22 -7.74 -34.65
C ALA A 143 -19.78 -9.17 -34.75
N GLU A 144 -18.95 -10.14 -35.13
CA GLU A 144 -19.32 -11.56 -35.22
C GLU A 144 -18.33 -12.38 -34.35
N PRO A 145 -18.80 -13.31 -33.49
CA PRO A 145 -17.89 -14.19 -32.76
C PRO A 145 -17.17 -15.15 -33.73
N PRO A 146 -15.87 -15.45 -33.53
CA PRO A 146 -15.16 -16.34 -34.44
C PRO A 146 -15.68 -17.78 -34.31
N PRO A 147 -15.76 -18.54 -35.42
CA PRO A 147 -16.19 -19.93 -35.38
C PRO A 147 -15.17 -20.80 -34.64
N THR A 148 -15.68 -21.72 -33.82
CA THR A 148 -14.89 -22.74 -33.13
C THR A 148 -14.23 -23.67 -34.15
N THR A 149 -12.91 -23.64 -34.23
CA THR A 149 -12.15 -24.54 -35.11
C THR A 149 -12.23 -25.98 -34.60
N PRO A 150 -12.60 -26.98 -35.43
CA PRO A 150 -12.54 -28.39 -35.04
C PRO A 150 -11.09 -28.85 -34.85
N PRO A 151 -10.84 -29.90 -34.05
CA PRO A 151 -9.49 -30.42 -33.81
C PRO A 151 -8.85 -30.90 -35.11
N ARG A 152 -7.59 -30.51 -35.35
CA ARG A 152 -6.82 -30.93 -36.53
C ARG A 152 -6.64 -32.44 -36.52
N GLN A 153 -7.23 -33.12 -37.50
CA GLN A 153 -6.98 -34.53 -37.77
C GLN A 153 -5.77 -34.64 -38.70
N TYR A 154 -4.69 -35.26 -38.23
CA TYR A 154 -3.52 -35.57 -39.07
C TYR A 154 -3.83 -36.81 -39.92
N SER A 155 -3.41 -36.81 -41.19
CA SER A 155 -3.59 -37.99 -42.03
C SER A 155 -2.78 -39.17 -41.50
N LYS A 156 -3.28 -40.39 -41.70
CA LYS A 156 -2.59 -41.63 -41.29
C LYS A 156 -1.16 -41.71 -41.85
N ALA A 157 -0.90 -41.07 -42.99
CA ALA A 157 0.42 -40.97 -43.60
C ALA A 157 1.40 -40.09 -42.79
N VAL A 158 0.93 -38.99 -42.19
CA VAL A 158 1.78 -38.11 -41.36
C VAL A 158 2.14 -38.80 -40.05
N ILE A 159 1.20 -39.52 -39.45
CA ILE A 159 1.45 -40.29 -38.23
C ILE A 159 2.43 -41.44 -38.52
N ALA A 160 2.23 -42.18 -39.61
CA ALA A 160 3.15 -43.24 -40.03
C ALA A 160 4.56 -42.71 -40.32
N GLY A 161 4.68 -41.55 -40.97
CA GLY A 161 5.97 -40.91 -41.24
C GLY A 161 6.71 -40.51 -39.96
N LEU A 162 6.03 -39.93 -38.99
CA LEU A 162 6.63 -39.55 -37.71
C LEU A 162 7.02 -40.78 -36.87
N SER A 163 6.20 -41.84 -36.87
CA SER A 163 6.53 -43.10 -36.20
C SER A 163 7.76 -43.78 -36.80
N ALA A 164 7.88 -43.80 -38.13
CA ALA A 164 9.05 -44.34 -38.82
C ALA A 164 10.33 -43.55 -38.49
N LEU A 165 10.24 -42.21 -38.41
CA LEU A 165 11.36 -41.35 -38.06
C LEU A 165 11.84 -41.62 -36.61
N THR A 166 10.92 -41.78 -35.66
CA THR A 166 11.27 -42.13 -34.28
C THR A 166 11.90 -43.52 -34.16
N LEU A 167 11.42 -44.50 -34.93
CA LEU A 167 12.00 -45.85 -34.95
C LEU A 167 13.43 -45.85 -35.51
N LEU A 168 13.69 -45.07 -36.58
CA LEU A 168 15.03 -44.91 -37.17
C LEU A 168 16.02 -44.22 -36.21
N LEU A 169 15.57 -43.23 -35.44
CA LEU A 169 16.42 -42.54 -34.47
C LEU A 169 16.79 -43.44 -33.29
N VAL A 170 15.85 -44.27 -32.81
CA VAL A 170 16.12 -45.21 -31.71
C VAL A 170 17.01 -46.37 -32.17
N THR A 171 16.79 -46.94 -33.35
CA THR A 171 17.63 -48.02 -33.88
C THR A 171 19.03 -47.55 -34.32
N GLY A 172 19.15 -46.34 -34.90
CA GLY A 172 20.45 -45.76 -35.26
C GLY A 172 21.31 -45.39 -34.05
N GLY A 173 20.69 -44.91 -32.96
CA GLY A 173 21.38 -44.59 -31.71
C GLY A 173 21.95 -45.82 -30.98
N THR A 174 21.27 -46.97 -31.05
CA THR A 174 21.74 -48.20 -30.41
C THR A 174 22.87 -48.90 -31.16
N PHE A 175 22.93 -48.79 -32.50
CA PHE A 175 23.97 -49.45 -33.30
C PHE A 175 25.34 -48.73 -33.24
N ALA A 176 25.34 -47.40 -33.08
CA ALA A 176 26.56 -46.61 -32.89
C ALA A 176 27.16 -46.79 -31.48
N GLY A 177 26.32 -47.02 -30.46
CA GLY A 177 26.76 -47.25 -29.08
C GLY A 177 27.42 -48.62 -28.85
N PHE A 178 26.96 -49.67 -29.53
CA PHE A 178 27.53 -51.02 -29.38
C PHE A 178 28.84 -51.24 -30.17
N LYS A 179 29.09 -50.50 -31.25
CA LYS A 179 30.36 -50.55 -32.03
C LYS A 179 31.53 -49.83 -31.36
N LEU A 180 31.28 -49.01 -30.33
CA LEU A 180 32.32 -48.27 -29.59
C LEU A 180 32.75 -48.95 -28.27
N ILE A 181 32.06 -50.02 -27.86
CA ILE A 181 32.36 -50.79 -26.64
C ILE A 181 33.18 -52.06 -26.94
N ASP A 182 33.33 -52.44 -28.22
CA ASP A 182 33.99 -53.68 -28.64
C ASP A 182 35.41 -53.48 -29.22
N SER A 183 36.05 -52.31 -29.00
CA SER A 183 37.38 -51.99 -29.55
C SER A 183 38.43 -51.57 -28.52
N TYR A 184 38.29 -51.97 -27.26
CA TYR A 184 39.34 -51.82 -26.25
C TYR A 184 39.53 -53.12 -25.46
N ASP A 185 39.91 -54.18 -26.18
CA ASP A 185 40.52 -55.37 -25.59
C ASP A 185 41.76 -55.74 -26.42
N SER A 186 42.86 -55.03 -26.17
CA SER A 186 44.20 -55.46 -26.55
C SER A 186 45.19 -54.98 -25.49
N VAL A 187 45.37 -55.82 -24.48
CA VAL A 187 46.44 -55.71 -23.49
C VAL A 187 47.78 -56.07 -24.13
N ASP A 188 48.59 -55.07 -24.44
CA ASP A 188 50.04 -55.23 -24.49
C ASP A 188 50.62 -54.53 -23.26
N SER A 189 51.31 -55.30 -22.40
CA SER A 189 52.06 -54.78 -21.26
C SER A 189 53.32 -54.07 -21.72
N PRO A 190 53.57 -52.79 -21.39
CA PRO A 190 54.89 -52.19 -21.51
C PRO A 190 55.36 -51.75 -20.13
N MET A 191 55.83 -52.71 -19.31
CA MET A 191 56.87 -52.40 -18.33
C MET A 191 58.16 -52.08 -19.08
N ALA A 192 58.24 -50.86 -19.65
CA ALA A 192 59.47 -50.17 -20.06
C ALA A 192 59.10 -48.92 -20.89
N ARG A 193 58.71 -47.82 -20.25
CA ARG A 193 58.84 -46.48 -20.85
C ARG A 193 58.89 -45.41 -19.74
N PRO A 194 59.90 -44.53 -19.75
CA PRO A 194 60.09 -43.54 -18.68
C PRO A 194 59.02 -42.45 -18.78
N THR A 195 58.34 -42.20 -17.65
CA THR A 195 57.23 -41.25 -17.54
C THR A 195 57.75 -39.81 -17.59
N VAL A 196 57.55 -39.12 -18.72
CA VAL A 196 57.65 -37.65 -18.76
C VAL A 196 56.41 -37.08 -18.10
N ARG A 197 56.58 -36.50 -16.90
CA ARG A 197 55.52 -35.81 -16.16
C ARG A 197 55.06 -34.59 -16.96
N LYS A 198 53.85 -34.64 -17.51
CA LYS A 198 53.17 -33.46 -18.06
C LYS A 198 52.64 -32.65 -16.87
N SER A 199 53.08 -31.39 -16.71
CA SER A 199 52.64 -30.55 -15.59
C SER A 199 51.13 -30.27 -15.66
N GLU A 200 50.43 -30.64 -14.60
CA GLU A 200 49.04 -30.27 -14.32
C GLU A 200 48.94 -28.74 -14.16
N PRO A 201 47.90 -28.07 -14.71
CA PRO A 201 47.64 -26.67 -14.40
C PRO A 201 47.42 -26.47 -12.90
N PRO A 202 47.83 -25.33 -12.31
CA PRO A 202 47.62 -25.07 -10.88
C PRO A 202 46.12 -25.10 -10.55
N LEU A 203 45.78 -25.73 -9.43
CA LEU A 203 44.43 -25.71 -8.87
C LEU A 203 43.96 -24.25 -8.73
N PRO A 204 42.69 -23.94 -9.07
CA PRO A 204 42.15 -22.60 -8.88
C PRO A 204 42.22 -22.22 -7.40
N VAL A 205 42.83 -21.06 -7.12
CA VAL A 205 42.92 -20.50 -5.78
C VAL A 205 41.50 -20.35 -5.21
N PRO A 206 41.21 -20.85 -4.00
CA PRO A 206 39.91 -20.63 -3.36
C PRO A 206 39.60 -19.13 -3.33
N ALA A 207 38.38 -18.75 -3.73
CA ALA A 207 37.94 -17.36 -3.62
C ALA A 207 38.10 -16.89 -2.16
N ASP A 208 38.58 -15.66 -1.98
CA ASP A 208 38.71 -15.04 -0.66
C ASP A 208 37.39 -15.21 0.12
N PRO A 209 37.46 -15.54 1.42
CA PRO A 209 36.27 -15.76 2.23
C PRO A 209 35.41 -14.49 2.19
N THR A 210 34.21 -14.64 1.63
CA THR A 210 33.21 -13.56 1.63
C THR A 210 32.86 -13.26 3.08
N VAL A 211 33.33 -12.11 3.60
CA VAL A 211 32.99 -11.64 4.94
C VAL A 211 31.50 -11.38 4.96
N THR A 212 30.73 -12.33 5.50
CA THR A 212 29.30 -12.15 5.74
C THR A 212 29.15 -11.26 6.95
N VAL A 213 29.03 -9.95 6.72
CA VAL A 213 28.70 -9.00 7.78
C VAL A 213 27.28 -9.29 8.24
N THR A 214 27.14 -9.94 9.38
CA THR A 214 25.83 -10.18 10.01
C THR A 214 25.40 -8.90 10.71
N VAL A 215 24.63 -8.07 10.01
CA VAL A 215 24.00 -6.88 10.62
C VAL A 215 22.81 -7.35 11.48
N GLN A 216 22.74 -6.87 12.72
CA GLN A 216 21.59 -7.15 13.59
C GLN A 216 20.32 -6.53 13.00
N PRO A 217 19.22 -7.30 12.84
CA PRO A 217 17.99 -6.77 12.28
C PRO A 217 17.36 -5.75 13.24
N VAL A 218 16.92 -4.62 12.71
CA VAL A 218 16.14 -3.64 13.49
C VAL A 218 14.77 -4.24 13.80
N PRO A 219 14.35 -4.33 15.09
CA PRO A 219 13.05 -4.87 15.45
C PRO A 219 11.89 -4.07 14.84
N ASP A 220 10.82 -4.75 14.43
CA ASP A 220 9.66 -4.09 13.79
C ASP A 220 9.07 -2.96 14.62
N LEU A 221 8.91 -3.16 15.93
CA LEU A 221 8.35 -2.11 16.80
C LEU A 221 9.25 -0.87 16.89
N VAL A 222 10.57 -1.04 16.82
CA VAL A 222 11.52 0.08 16.75
C VAL A 222 11.33 0.80 15.42
N ARG A 223 11.29 0.07 14.31
CA ARG A 223 11.07 0.64 12.98
C ARG A 223 9.74 1.40 12.88
N LEU A 224 8.66 0.86 13.46
CA LEU A 224 7.34 1.46 13.41
C LEU A 224 7.24 2.74 14.24
N ARG A 225 7.83 2.75 15.44
CA ARG A 225 7.70 3.85 16.41
C ARG A 225 8.80 4.91 16.30
N GLN A 226 9.98 4.54 15.82
CA GLN A 226 11.20 5.36 15.83
C GLN A 226 11.81 5.50 14.44
N ASN A 227 11.01 5.36 13.37
CA ASN A 227 11.49 5.57 12.01
C ASN A 227 12.10 6.98 11.84
N LYS A 228 13.25 7.08 11.17
CA LYS A 228 13.90 8.36 10.91
C LYS A 228 13.03 9.32 10.10
N LEU A 229 12.09 8.81 9.30
CA LEU A 229 11.08 9.61 8.58
C LEU A 229 10.35 10.59 9.51
N TYR A 230 10.12 10.25 10.77
CA TYR A 230 9.41 11.15 11.70
C TYR A 230 10.23 12.36 12.15
N THR A 231 11.52 12.41 11.81
CA THR A 231 12.46 13.46 12.24
C THR A 231 13.10 14.24 11.08
N VAL A 232 12.74 13.93 9.83
CA VAL A 232 13.34 14.59 8.66
C VAL A 232 12.84 16.02 8.46
N GLY A 233 11.73 16.39 9.09
CA GLY A 233 11.08 17.69 9.00
C GLY A 233 10.02 17.75 7.91
N LYS A 234 9.54 18.97 7.64
CA LYS A 234 8.36 19.24 6.79
C LYS A 234 8.51 18.81 5.34
N VAL A 235 7.42 18.32 4.78
CA VAL A 235 7.23 18.10 3.34
C VAL A 235 7.35 19.46 2.63
N PRO A 236 8.24 19.61 1.63
CA PRO A 236 8.40 20.87 0.93
C PRO A 236 7.19 21.15 0.03
N SER A 237 6.88 22.44 -0.10
CA SER A 237 6.00 22.89 -1.19
C SER A 237 6.78 22.81 -2.50
N VAL A 238 6.25 22.06 -3.47
CA VAL A 238 6.91 21.85 -4.78
C VAL A 238 6.21 22.60 -5.91
N ASN A 239 5.32 23.54 -5.54
CA ASN A 239 4.45 24.28 -6.45
C ASN A 239 3.62 23.34 -7.33
N CYS A 240 3.09 22.26 -6.73
CA CYS A 240 2.28 21.31 -7.47
C CYS A 240 0.97 21.95 -7.91
N LYS A 241 0.76 22.06 -9.22
CA LYS A 241 -0.49 22.55 -9.79
C LYS A 241 -1.44 21.38 -10.02
N GLU A 242 -2.70 21.57 -9.67
CA GLU A 242 -3.71 20.59 -10.02
C GLU A 242 -3.79 20.43 -11.56
N PRO A 243 -3.77 19.20 -12.10
CA PRO A 243 -3.88 18.97 -13.53
C PRO A 243 -5.20 19.52 -14.10
N ALA A 244 -5.11 20.32 -15.15
CA ALA A 244 -6.27 20.86 -15.89
C ALA A 244 -6.94 19.81 -16.80
N ILE A 245 -7.06 18.57 -16.31
CA ILE A 245 -7.67 17.43 -16.99
C ILE A 245 -9.04 17.19 -16.36
N LYS A 246 -10.08 17.01 -17.17
CA LYS A 246 -11.44 16.67 -16.71
C LYS A 246 -11.55 15.14 -16.55
N PRO A 247 -11.77 14.57 -15.36
CA PRO A 247 -11.92 13.12 -15.13
C PRO A 247 -13.21 12.49 -15.69
N ASN A 248 -13.55 12.75 -16.95
CA ASN A 248 -14.81 12.34 -17.59
C ASN A 248 -14.72 11.06 -18.42
N SER A 249 -13.58 10.39 -18.42
CA SER A 249 -13.35 9.08 -19.04
C SER A 249 -12.25 8.34 -18.31
N GLN A 250 -12.18 7.01 -18.47
CA GLN A 250 -11.12 6.19 -17.89
C GLN A 250 -9.71 6.70 -18.24
N SER A 251 -9.47 7.05 -19.51
CA SER A 251 -8.17 7.55 -19.95
C SER A 251 -7.85 8.94 -19.38
N ALA A 252 -8.85 9.81 -19.21
CA ALA A 252 -8.67 11.11 -18.57
C ALA A 252 -8.38 10.98 -17.07
N ILE A 253 -9.04 10.04 -16.38
CA ILE A 253 -8.76 9.72 -14.97
C ILE A 253 -7.30 9.22 -14.80
N LEU A 254 -6.86 8.29 -15.66
CA LEU A 254 -5.47 7.82 -15.62
C LEU A 254 -4.47 8.98 -15.81
N LYS A 255 -4.70 9.84 -16.81
CA LYS A 255 -3.85 11.01 -17.07
C LYS A 255 -3.87 12.02 -15.92
N TYR A 256 -5.02 12.22 -15.28
CA TYR A 256 -5.14 13.06 -14.09
C TYR A 256 -4.24 12.55 -12.98
N TYR A 257 -4.34 11.26 -12.63
CA TYR A 257 -3.51 10.65 -11.61
C TYR A 257 -2.01 10.62 -11.94
N GLN A 258 -1.66 10.29 -13.19
CA GLN A 258 -0.26 10.29 -13.65
C GLN A 258 0.38 11.68 -13.55
N ALA A 259 -0.39 12.75 -13.77
CA ALA A 259 0.11 14.12 -13.67
C ALA A 259 0.46 14.55 -12.23
N PHE A 260 -0.06 13.88 -11.19
CA PHE A 260 0.33 14.13 -9.79
C PHE A 260 1.66 13.48 -9.41
N LEU A 261 2.03 12.35 -10.03
CA LEU A 261 3.20 11.56 -9.64
C LEU A 261 4.50 12.39 -9.60
N PRO A 262 4.83 13.24 -10.60
CA PRO A 262 6.03 14.06 -10.54
C PRO A 262 6.07 14.99 -9.31
N CYS A 263 4.94 15.57 -8.91
CA CYS A 263 4.87 16.40 -7.71
C CYS A 263 5.14 15.59 -6.44
N LEU A 264 4.46 14.45 -6.30
CA LEU A 264 4.60 13.57 -5.13
C LEU A 264 6.04 13.07 -5.01
N ASN A 265 6.64 12.65 -6.13
CA ASN A 265 8.05 12.26 -6.20
C ASN A 265 8.97 13.40 -5.76
N LYS A 266 8.78 14.61 -6.29
CA LYS A 266 9.61 15.78 -5.94
C LYS A 266 9.49 16.16 -4.47
N ALA A 267 8.30 16.01 -3.88
CA ALA A 267 8.06 16.35 -2.48
C ALA A 267 8.66 15.31 -1.52
N TRP A 268 8.52 14.02 -1.81
CA TRP A 268 8.92 12.95 -0.90
C TRP A 268 10.34 12.44 -1.08
N ALA A 269 10.90 12.45 -2.30
CA ALA A 269 12.27 11.99 -2.56
C ALA A 269 13.33 12.57 -1.61
N PRO A 270 13.39 13.89 -1.34
CA PRO A 270 14.40 14.42 -0.41
C PRO A 270 14.20 13.93 1.02
N LEU A 271 12.95 13.73 1.46
CA LEU A 271 12.63 13.29 2.82
C LEU A 271 12.98 11.81 3.03
N VAL A 272 12.63 10.96 2.07
CA VAL A 272 12.99 9.52 2.07
C VAL A 272 14.51 9.35 2.10
N LYS A 273 15.24 10.09 1.25
CA LYS A 273 16.71 10.08 1.23
C LYS A 273 17.31 10.59 2.53
N LYS A 274 16.77 11.68 3.10
CA LYS A 274 17.21 12.23 4.39
C LYS A 274 16.96 11.26 5.55
N ALA A 275 15.93 10.42 5.46
CA ALA A 275 15.68 9.35 6.42
C ALA A 275 16.65 8.16 6.28
N GLY A 276 17.49 8.14 5.24
CA GLY A 276 18.50 7.11 5.00
C GLY A 276 18.02 5.95 4.13
N TYR A 277 16.94 6.15 3.35
CA TYR A 277 16.37 5.14 2.47
C TYR A 277 16.56 5.51 1.00
N ASP A 278 16.57 4.50 0.14
CA ASP A 278 16.56 4.69 -1.31
C ASP A 278 15.19 5.18 -1.77
N PHE A 279 15.19 5.98 -2.84
CA PHE A 279 13.96 6.48 -3.44
C PHE A 279 13.85 6.02 -4.89
N HIS A 280 12.71 5.44 -5.22
CA HIS A 280 12.26 5.17 -6.58
C HIS A 280 10.77 5.50 -6.69
N PRO A 281 10.29 5.96 -7.86
CA PRO A 281 8.87 6.28 -8.03
C PRO A 281 8.02 5.00 -8.14
N PRO A 282 6.75 5.03 -7.71
CA PRO A 282 5.83 3.92 -7.92
C PRO A 282 5.31 3.91 -9.35
N ARG A 283 4.85 2.75 -9.81
CA ARG A 283 3.99 2.65 -10.99
C ARG A 283 2.55 2.94 -10.60
N LEU A 284 1.74 3.34 -11.57
CA LEU A 284 0.32 3.64 -11.38
C LEU A 284 -0.50 2.95 -12.46
N VAL A 285 -1.54 2.24 -12.02
CA VAL A 285 -2.45 1.50 -12.88
C VAL A 285 -3.89 1.78 -12.48
N LEU A 286 -4.81 1.67 -13.45
CA LEU A 286 -6.23 1.60 -13.17
C LEU A 286 -6.66 0.15 -13.07
N GLN A 287 -7.51 -0.15 -12.10
CA GLN A 287 -8.03 -1.50 -11.90
C GLN A 287 -8.92 -1.95 -13.05
N SER A 288 -8.85 -3.24 -13.34
CA SER A 288 -9.70 -3.90 -14.34
C SER A 288 -10.18 -5.25 -13.85
N LYS A 289 -11.45 -5.58 -14.14
CA LYS A 289 -12.01 -6.93 -13.91
C LYS A 289 -11.33 -7.99 -14.79
N GLN A 290 -10.72 -7.57 -15.90
CA GLN A 290 -10.01 -8.43 -16.86
C GLN A 290 -8.49 -8.46 -16.62
N ALA A 291 -8.01 -7.84 -15.53
CA ALA A 291 -6.59 -7.82 -15.23
C ALA A 291 -6.06 -9.24 -14.97
N LYS A 292 -4.89 -9.53 -15.54
CA LYS A 292 -4.19 -10.82 -15.35
C LYS A 292 -3.33 -10.83 -14.09
N SER A 293 -2.94 -9.67 -13.59
CA SER A 293 -2.13 -9.50 -12.39
C SER A 293 -3.00 -9.24 -11.16
N ALA A 294 -2.66 -9.84 -10.02
CA ALA A 294 -3.30 -9.56 -8.74
C ALA A 294 -3.16 -8.08 -8.32
N CYS A 295 -2.09 -7.39 -8.74
CA CYS A 295 -1.89 -5.97 -8.44
C CYS A 295 -2.77 -5.02 -9.27
N GLU A 296 -3.43 -5.51 -10.32
CA GLU A 296 -4.27 -4.71 -11.23
C GLU A 296 -5.75 -5.11 -11.17
N LYS A 297 -6.06 -6.16 -10.40
CA LYS A 297 -7.41 -6.70 -10.28
C LYS A 297 -8.29 -5.78 -9.45
N ASP A 298 -9.50 -5.53 -9.92
CA ASP A 298 -10.53 -4.89 -9.10
C ASP A 298 -10.89 -5.84 -7.93
N ILE A 299 -10.61 -5.41 -6.70
CA ILE A 299 -10.85 -6.18 -5.46
C ILE A 299 -12.07 -5.68 -4.68
N GLY A 300 -13.02 -5.06 -5.36
CA GLY A 300 -14.27 -4.62 -4.74
C GLY A 300 -14.32 -3.12 -4.52
N GLY A 301 -13.85 -2.34 -5.51
CA GLY A 301 -14.12 -0.89 -5.50
C GLY A 301 -13.13 -0.02 -4.73
N VAL A 302 -12.09 -0.60 -4.13
CA VAL A 302 -11.14 0.12 -3.26
C VAL A 302 -9.78 0.33 -3.93
N ASN A 303 -9.16 1.49 -3.68
CA ASN A 303 -7.77 1.73 -4.04
C ASN A 303 -6.84 0.91 -3.14
N TYR A 304 -5.72 0.43 -3.69
CA TYR A 304 -4.72 -0.26 -2.88
C TYR A 304 -3.30 -0.08 -3.44
N TYR A 305 -2.31 -0.16 -2.53
CA TYR A 305 -0.90 -0.23 -2.89
C TYR A 305 -0.47 -1.71 -2.95
N CYS A 306 0.11 -2.14 -4.08
CA CYS A 306 0.65 -3.48 -4.25
C CYS A 306 2.16 -3.47 -4.04
N GLU A 307 2.61 -3.88 -2.87
CA GLU A 307 4.00 -3.89 -2.44
C GLU A 307 4.88 -4.88 -3.20
N THR A 308 4.30 -5.95 -3.76
CA THR A 308 5.06 -6.96 -4.53
C THR A 308 5.52 -6.45 -5.89
N ALA A 309 4.97 -5.33 -6.35
CA ALA A 309 5.21 -4.79 -7.68
C ALA A 309 5.47 -3.27 -7.70
N ASP A 310 5.42 -2.61 -6.53
CA ASP A 310 5.49 -1.15 -6.39
C ASP A 310 4.46 -0.41 -7.24
N VAL A 311 3.20 -0.81 -7.10
CA VAL A 311 2.09 -0.29 -7.90
C VAL A 311 1.03 0.36 -7.03
N ILE A 312 0.67 1.59 -7.36
CA ILE A 312 -0.57 2.22 -6.92
C ILE A 312 -1.70 1.76 -7.88
N SER A 313 -2.66 1.01 -7.35
CA SER A 313 -3.78 0.46 -8.10
C SER A 313 -5.07 1.20 -7.74
N LEU A 314 -5.62 1.93 -8.71
CA LEU A 314 -6.74 2.85 -8.49
C LEU A 314 -8.03 2.34 -9.11
N ASN A 315 -9.10 2.34 -8.32
CA ASN A 315 -10.45 2.25 -8.83
C ASN A 315 -10.82 3.56 -9.52
N TRP A 316 -11.37 3.48 -10.73
CA TRP A 316 -11.70 4.66 -11.53
C TRP A 316 -13.21 4.77 -11.82
N GLN A 317 -13.96 3.69 -11.63
CA GLN A 317 -15.38 3.66 -11.95
C GLN A 317 -16.17 4.57 -11.02
N ALA A 318 -15.83 4.57 -9.72
CA ALA A 318 -16.43 5.48 -8.74
C ALA A 318 -16.08 6.94 -9.04
N ASP A 319 -14.82 7.25 -9.37
CA ASP A 319 -14.40 8.59 -9.76
C ASP A 319 -15.17 9.09 -11.00
N LEU A 320 -15.32 8.25 -12.03
CA LEU A 320 -16.04 8.59 -13.23
C LEU A 320 -17.52 8.88 -12.95
N ALA A 321 -18.16 8.05 -12.11
CA ALA A 321 -19.56 8.21 -11.75
C ALA A 321 -19.79 9.45 -10.89
N ASN A 322 -18.91 9.70 -9.91
CA ASN A 322 -19.01 10.82 -8.98
C ASN A 322 -18.69 12.15 -9.66
N TYR A 323 -17.73 12.18 -10.58
CA TYR A 323 -17.36 13.41 -11.30
C TYR A 323 -18.53 14.00 -12.10
N ARG A 324 -19.47 13.16 -12.58
CA ARG A 324 -20.69 13.62 -13.27
C ARG A 324 -21.69 14.31 -12.32
N LYS A 325 -21.66 13.98 -11.03
CA LYS A 325 -22.60 14.48 -10.01
C LYS A 325 -22.03 15.66 -9.24
N ASP A 326 -20.77 15.55 -8.82
CA ASP A 326 -20.05 16.55 -8.06
C ASP A 326 -18.61 16.67 -8.57
N PRO A 327 -18.37 17.50 -9.61
CA PRO A 327 -17.03 17.69 -10.17
C PRO A 327 -16.01 18.23 -9.15
N LEU A 328 -16.44 19.10 -8.23
CA LEU A 328 -15.53 19.79 -7.31
C LEU A 328 -15.12 18.86 -6.16
N GLY A 329 -16.09 18.21 -5.52
CA GLY A 329 -15.82 17.24 -4.46
C GLY A 329 -15.08 16.01 -4.99
N THR A 330 -15.40 15.53 -6.20
CA THR A 330 -14.66 14.41 -6.80
C THR A 330 -13.21 14.75 -7.07
N ARG A 331 -12.89 15.99 -7.49
CA ARG A 331 -11.49 16.41 -7.65
C ARG A 331 -10.75 16.49 -6.31
N ALA A 332 -11.42 16.98 -5.27
CA ALA A 332 -10.87 16.95 -3.91
C ALA A 332 -10.58 15.52 -3.43
N TRP A 333 -11.52 14.60 -3.68
CA TRP A 333 -11.39 13.17 -3.39
C TRP A 333 -10.24 12.52 -4.13
N MET A 334 -10.15 12.72 -5.45
CA MET A 334 -9.08 12.13 -6.27
C MET A 334 -7.69 12.62 -5.83
N MET A 335 -7.55 13.89 -5.43
CA MET A 335 -6.30 14.42 -4.86
C MET A 335 -5.94 13.74 -3.55
N ASP A 336 -6.91 13.54 -2.64
CA ASP A 336 -6.71 12.82 -1.39
C ASP A 336 -6.33 11.36 -1.64
N ALA A 337 -7.05 10.69 -2.54
CA ALA A 337 -6.83 9.28 -2.87
C ALA A 337 -5.42 9.02 -3.39
N ILE A 338 -4.93 9.81 -4.36
CA ILE A 338 -3.56 9.61 -4.87
C ILE A 338 -2.50 9.98 -3.84
N ALA A 339 -2.72 11.04 -3.04
CA ALA A 339 -1.79 11.45 -1.99
C ALA A 339 -1.71 10.38 -0.87
N GLY A 340 -2.84 9.82 -0.46
CA GLY A 340 -2.93 8.73 0.51
C GLY A 340 -2.26 7.45 0.00
N MET A 341 -2.55 7.04 -1.23
CA MET A 341 -1.87 5.89 -1.85
C MET A 341 -0.35 6.11 -1.97
N TYR A 342 0.09 7.34 -2.22
CA TYR A 342 1.50 7.68 -2.17
C TYR A 342 2.06 7.62 -0.73
N GLY A 343 1.24 7.89 0.29
CA GLY A 343 1.58 7.65 1.70
C GLY A 343 1.94 6.18 1.98
N TYR A 344 1.23 5.21 1.37
CA TYR A 344 1.62 3.80 1.44
C TYR A 344 2.97 3.54 0.75
N HIS A 345 3.23 4.19 -0.39
CA HIS A 345 4.52 4.11 -1.05
C HIS A 345 5.65 4.67 -0.18
N VAL A 346 5.44 5.79 0.51
CA VAL A 346 6.42 6.33 1.48
C VAL A 346 6.64 5.35 2.64
N GLN A 347 5.59 4.73 3.16
CA GLN A 347 5.71 3.67 4.17
C GLN A 347 6.53 2.47 3.64
N TYR A 348 6.33 2.11 2.38
CA TYR A 348 7.08 1.03 1.72
C TYR A 348 8.57 1.38 1.62
N LEU A 349 8.91 2.54 1.03
CA LEU A 349 10.30 3.00 0.88
C LEU A 349 11.05 3.10 2.21
N THR A 350 10.32 3.39 3.31
CA THR A 350 10.90 3.57 4.64
C THR A 350 10.77 2.32 5.53
N GLU A 351 10.39 1.18 4.95
CA GLU A 351 10.23 -0.12 5.61
C GLU A 351 9.16 -0.15 6.74
N ILE A 352 8.37 0.92 6.87
CA ILE A 352 7.24 0.99 7.82
C ILE A 352 6.13 0.02 7.39
N LEU A 353 5.83 -0.03 6.09
CA LEU A 353 4.80 -0.91 5.53
C LEU A 353 5.14 -2.38 5.80
N THR A 354 6.39 -2.76 5.51
CA THR A 354 6.93 -4.11 5.73
C THR A 354 6.81 -4.53 7.19
N ALA A 355 7.25 -3.66 8.12
CA ALA A 355 7.15 -3.94 9.55
C ALA A 355 5.69 -4.05 10.02
N ALA A 356 4.80 -3.19 9.55
CA ALA A 356 3.38 -3.24 9.92
C ALA A 356 2.72 -4.53 9.43
N MET A 357 3.05 -4.98 8.21
CA MET A 357 2.58 -6.24 7.65
C MET A 357 3.14 -7.45 8.40
N SER A 358 4.42 -7.44 8.77
CA SER A 358 5.02 -8.46 9.63
C SER A 358 4.26 -8.56 10.96
N ARG A 359 4.05 -7.43 11.66
CA ARG A 359 3.28 -7.40 12.92
C ARG A 359 1.85 -7.90 12.77
N LYS A 360 1.18 -7.57 11.67
CA LYS A 360 -0.14 -8.12 11.33
C LYS A 360 -0.08 -9.64 11.10
N GLY A 361 0.95 -10.14 10.42
CA GLY A 361 1.13 -11.59 10.18
C GLY A 361 1.34 -12.39 11.47
N TRP A 362 2.04 -11.81 12.45
CA TRP A 362 2.27 -12.41 13.77
C TRP A 362 1.13 -12.21 14.78
N ALA A 363 0.15 -11.37 14.47
CA ALA A 363 -0.96 -11.08 15.36
C ALA A 363 -1.84 -12.33 15.57
N LYS A 364 -2.15 -12.64 16.83
CA LYS A 364 -2.85 -13.87 17.21
C LYS A 364 -4.37 -13.74 17.15
N THR A 365 -4.86 -12.50 17.15
CA THR A 365 -6.29 -12.20 17.21
C THR A 365 -6.69 -11.29 16.06
N GLU A 366 -7.93 -11.41 15.61
CA GLU A 366 -8.46 -10.55 14.55
C GLU A 366 -8.48 -9.07 14.97
N PRO A 367 -8.89 -8.69 16.20
CA PRO A 367 -8.81 -7.30 16.65
C PRO A 367 -7.39 -6.70 16.54
N GLU A 368 -6.36 -7.48 16.86
CA GLU A 368 -4.96 -7.05 16.73
C GLU A 368 -4.56 -6.88 15.25
N LYS A 369 -4.95 -7.79 14.37
CA LYS A 369 -4.73 -7.66 12.91
C LYS A 369 -5.39 -6.41 12.34
N LEU A 370 -6.61 -6.13 12.78
CA LEU A 370 -7.37 -4.96 12.37
C LEU A 370 -6.73 -3.68 12.91
N GLU A 371 -6.17 -3.69 14.13
CA GLU A 371 -5.44 -2.54 14.66
C GLU A 371 -4.19 -2.20 13.83
N TRP A 372 -3.38 -3.19 13.45
CA TRP A 372 -2.25 -2.97 12.54
C TRP A 372 -2.69 -2.44 11.18
N THR A 373 -3.85 -2.91 10.69
CA THR A 373 -4.45 -2.42 9.45
C THR A 373 -4.84 -0.94 9.56
N ARG A 374 -5.56 -0.56 10.62
CA ARG A 374 -5.97 0.84 10.88
C ARG A 374 -4.78 1.77 11.08
N ARG A 375 -3.80 1.39 11.90
CA ARG A 375 -2.59 2.21 12.14
C ARG A 375 -1.88 2.56 10.83
N ARG A 376 -1.72 1.57 9.95
CA ARG A 376 -1.10 1.75 8.65
C ARG A 376 -1.92 2.68 7.75
N GLY A 377 -3.23 2.44 7.62
CA GLY A 377 -4.11 3.26 6.79
C GLY A 377 -4.16 4.71 7.26
N LEU A 378 -4.38 4.94 8.55
CA LEU A 378 -4.43 6.29 9.14
C LEU A 378 -3.11 7.06 8.97
N GLN A 379 -1.96 6.36 9.00
CA GLN A 379 -0.69 7.02 8.74
C GLN A 379 -0.53 7.38 7.27
N SER A 380 -0.91 6.48 6.35
CA SER A 380 -0.88 6.77 4.91
C SER A 380 -1.75 8.00 4.58
N ASP A 381 -2.95 8.09 5.17
CA ASP A 381 -3.82 9.25 5.06
C ASP A 381 -3.19 10.53 5.64
N CYS A 382 -2.52 10.44 6.79
CA CYS A 382 -1.81 11.58 7.38
C CYS A 382 -0.64 12.06 6.51
N LEU A 383 0.15 11.13 5.95
CA LEU A 383 1.26 11.44 5.06
C LEU A 383 0.73 12.09 3.76
N GLY A 384 -0.34 11.55 3.17
CA GLY A 384 -1.01 12.17 2.03
C GLY A 384 -1.48 13.58 2.35
N ALA A 385 -2.13 13.78 3.49
CA ALA A 385 -2.58 15.08 3.96
C ALA A 385 -1.41 16.06 4.19
N ALA A 386 -0.25 15.60 4.65
CA ALA A 386 0.95 16.44 4.79
C ALA A 386 1.44 16.98 3.44
N PHE A 387 1.40 16.16 2.38
CA PHE A 387 1.67 16.62 1.02
C PHE A 387 0.65 17.66 0.54
N LEU A 388 -0.65 17.38 0.74
CA LEU A 388 -1.72 18.31 0.37
C LEU A 388 -1.58 19.63 1.12
N GLY A 389 -1.29 19.61 2.41
CA GLY A 389 -1.08 20.80 3.24
C GLY A 389 0.09 21.64 2.75
N ALA A 390 1.22 21.00 2.41
CA ALA A 390 2.42 21.69 1.89
C ALA A 390 2.17 22.34 0.52
N ASN A 391 1.26 21.78 -0.29
CA ASN A 391 0.98 22.23 -1.66
C ASN A 391 -0.40 22.87 -1.84
N LYS A 392 -1.16 23.10 -0.76
CA LYS A 392 -2.58 23.50 -0.84
C LYS A 392 -2.84 24.74 -1.70
N LYS A 393 -1.93 25.73 -1.64
CA LYS A 393 -2.02 26.96 -2.44
C LYS A 393 -1.87 26.66 -3.94
N SER A 394 -0.83 25.92 -4.33
CA SER A 394 -0.57 25.62 -5.74
C SER A 394 -1.58 24.61 -6.32
N LEU A 395 -2.10 23.72 -5.49
CA LEU A 395 -3.17 22.78 -5.83
C LEU A 395 -4.54 23.45 -5.96
N GLY A 396 -4.68 24.72 -5.55
CA GLY A 396 -5.99 25.36 -5.45
C GLY A 396 -6.94 24.60 -4.52
N LEU A 397 -6.40 23.99 -3.46
CA LEU A 397 -7.15 23.32 -2.40
C LEU A 397 -7.50 24.37 -1.33
N THR A 398 -8.41 25.27 -1.70
CA THR A 398 -8.88 26.42 -0.91
C THR A 398 -10.37 26.62 -1.09
N GLY A 399 -11.01 27.40 -0.19
CA GLY A 399 -12.45 27.69 -0.24
C GLY A 399 -13.28 26.40 -0.30
N ALA A 400 -14.31 26.39 -1.14
CA ALA A 400 -15.22 25.25 -1.30
C ALA A 400 -14.52 23.91 -1.54
N LYS A 401 -13.38 23.88 -2.24
CA LYS A 401 -12.64 22.63 -2.48
C LYS A 401 -11.98 22.10 -1.21
N LEU A 402 -11.46 23.00 -0.38
CA LEU A 402 -10.94 22.63 0.94
C LEU A 402 -12.08 22.16 1.84
N ASP A 403 -13.22 22.85 1.83
CA ASP A 403 -14.40 22.46 2.60
C ASP A 403 -14.90 21.07 2.20
N SER A 404 -14.91 20.75 0.89
CA SER A 404 -15.23 19.40 0.39
C SER A 404 -14.23 18.35 0.88
N TRP A 405 -12.93 18.63 0.84
CA TRP A 405 -11.91 17.70 1.37
C TRP A 405 -12.09 17.47 2.87
N GLU A 406 -12.29 18.54 3.65
CA GLU A 406 -12.52 18.42 5.09
C GLU A 406 -13.79 17.64 5.41
N TYR A 407 -14.88 17.91 4.69
CA TYR A 407 -16.13 17.17 4.82
C TYR A 407 -15.90 15.68 4.54
N GLN A 408 -15.22 15.36 3.43
CA GLN A 408 -14.91 13.97 3.08
C GLN A 408 -14.08 13.30 4.18
N LYS A 409 -13.02 13.94 4.70
CA LYS A 409 -12.21 13.34 5.77
C LYS A 409 -12.96 13.18 7.08
N LYS A 410 -13.86 14.10 7.45
CA LYS A 410 -14.71 14.02 8.65
C LYS A 410 -15.79 12.94 8.55
N HIS A 411 -16.08 12.43 7.36
CA HIS A 411 -17.07 11.37 7.10
C HIS A 411 -16.45 10.15 6.41
N SER A 412 -15.12 10.00 6.47
CA SER A 412 -14.40 8.82 5.99
C SER A 412 -14.05 7.93 7.17
N GLY A 413 -14.22 6.62 7.04
CA GLY A 413 -13.98 5.64 8.09
C GLY A 413 -15.03 4.54 8.06
N ASP A 414 -15.16 3.80 9.15
CA ASP A 414 -16.04 2.62 9.23
C ASP A 414 -17.27 2.83 10.14
N ASP A 415 -17.58 4.08 10.53
CA ASP A 415 -18.69 4.36 11.47
C ASP A 415 -20.07 4.06 10.85
N ASP A 416 -20.23 4.28 9.54
CA ASP A 416 -21.46 3.97 8.79
C ASP A 416 -21.57 2.48 8.40
N GLU A 417 -20.54 1.69 8.69
CA GLU A 417 -20.47 0.27 8.36
C GLU A 417 -20.33 -0.62 9.61
N PRO A 418 -21.26 -0.59 10.58
CA PRO A 418 -21.09 -1.28 11.87
C PRO A 418 -21.03 -2.81 11.76
N LYS A 419 -21.49 -3.38 10.63
CA LYS A 419 -21.42 -4.81 10.32
C LYS A 419 -20.10 -5.19 9.59
N LYS A 420 -19.37 -4.18 9.12
CA LYS A 420 -18.00 -4.15 8.56
C LYS A 420 -16.89 -4.49 9.58
N PRO A 421 -15.86 -5.32 9.33
CA PRO A 421 -14.63 -5.21 10.11
C PRO A 421 -14.06 -3.79 9.99
N ARG A 422 -13.77 -3.13 11.12
CA ARG A 422 -13.17 -1.78 11.11
C ARG A 422 -11.71 -1.81 10.65
N ILE A 423 -11.46 -1.41 9.41
CA ILE A 423 -10.15 -1.43 8.75
C ILE A 423 -9.59 -0.02 8.43
N HIS A 424 -10.42 1.03 8.44
CA HIS A 424 -10.06 2.43 8.22
C HIS A 424 -10.13 3.29 9.50
N GLY A 425 -10.80 2.77 10.54
CA GLY A 425 -11.00 3.47 11.82
C GLY A 425 -12.23 4.36 11.83
N SER A 426 -12.52 5.00 12.96
CA SER A 426 -13.64 5.93 13.11
C SER A 426 -13.44 7.23 12.33
N PHE A 427 -14.54 7.93 12.05
CA PHE A 427 -14.55 9.28 11.46
C PHE A 427 -13.71 10.27 12.27
N LYS A 428 -13.72 10.10 13.59
CA LYS A 428 -12.89 10.89 14.49
C LYS A 428 -11.41 10.64 14.26
N ASN A 429 -11.01 9.40 14.04
CA ASN A 429 -9.60 9.03 13.88
C ASN A 429 -9.06 9.43 12.51
N THR A 430 -9.84 9.25 11.43
CA THR A 430 -9.46 9.72 10.10
C THR A 430 -9.23 11.24 10.08
N TRP A 431 -10.17 12.02 10.63
CA TRP A 431 -9.99 13.46 10.74
C TRP A 431 -8.82 13.85 11.67
N LEU A 432 -8.66 13.18 12.81
CA LEU A 432 -7.56 13.45 13.75
C LEU A 432 -6.19 13.40 13.05
N TRP A 433 -5.94 12.34 12.28
CA TRP A 433 -4.65 12.14 11.62
C TRP A 433 -4.49 12.99 10.36
N SER A 434 -5.51 13.07 9.51
CA SER A 434 -5.42 13.87 8.28
C SER A 434 -5.32 15.37 8.57
N SER A 435 -6.07 15.89 9.54
CA SER A 435 -5.96 17.30 9.93
C SER A 435 -4.61 17.64 10.54
N ALA A 436 -4.04 16.74 11.35
CA ALA A 436 -2.71 16.90 11.93
C ALA A 436 -1.64 16.98 10.84
N GLY A 437 -1.62 16.03 9.90
CA GLY A 437 -0.69 16.03 8.77
C GLY A 437 -0.86 17.27 7.87
N PHE A 438 -2.09 17.62 7.52
CA PHE A 438 -2.39 18.79 6.69
C PHE A 438 -1.92 20.11 7.31
N LYS A 439 -2.07 20.27 8.63
CA LYS A 439 -1.67 21.48 9.34
C LYS A 439 -0.16 21.55 9.58
N SER A 440 0.45 20.46 10.02
CA SER A 440 1.87 20.42 10.37
C SER A 440 2.78 20.42 9.14
N THR A 441 2.26 19.82 8.04
CA THR A 441 3.01 19.41 6.85
C THR A 441 4.24 18.58 7.18
N ASP A 442 4.24 17.87 8.31
CA ASP A 442 5.41 17.18 8.86
C ASP A 442 5.08 15.70 9.11
N PRO A 443 5.83 14.74 8.53
CA PRO A 443 5.62 13.31 8.78
C PRO A 443 5.77 12.94 10.26
N GLY A 444 6.45 13.75 11.08
CA GLY A 444 6.54 13.57 12.52
C GLY A 444 5.18 13.60 13.24
N SER A 445 4.17 14.29 12.69
CA SER A 445 2.81 14.27 13.24
C SER A 445 2.01 13.04 12.83
N CYS A 446 2.57 12.14 12.02
CA CYS A 446 1.88 10.98 11.45
C CYS A 446 2.27 9.65 12.11
N ASN A 447 2.89 9.66 13.30
CA ASN A 447 3.30 8.44 14.00
C ASN A 447 2.12 7.73 14.69
N THR A 448 1.29 7.06 13.89
CA THR A 448 0.16 6.26 14.38
C THR A 448 0.59 5.05 15.20
N PHE A 449 1.82 4.53 15.01
CA PHE A 449 2.30 3.32 15.68
C PHE A 449 2.77 3.55 17.13
N ALA A 450 3.05 4.80 17.49
CA ALA A 450 3.31 5.23 18.86
C ALA A 450 2.04 5.70 19.58
N ALA A 451 0.91 5.84 18.87
CA ALA A 451 -0.33 6.33 19.45
C ALA A 451 -1.07 5.27 20.29
N LEU A 452 -1.87 5.76 21.24
CA LEU A 452 -2.81 4.93 22.01
C LEU A 452 -3.88 4.31 21.09
N ALA A 453 -4.38 3.13 21.45
CA ALA A 453 -5.34 2.36 20.64
C ALA A 453 -6.63 3.15 20.34
N ASN A 454 -7.09 4.00 21.28
CA ASN A 454 -8.28 4.84 21.10
C ASN A 454 -8.12 5.94 20.02
N LYS A 455 -6.88 6.25 19.61
CA LYS A 455 -6.58 7.19 18.52
C LYS A 455 -6.46 6.51 17.15
N VAL A 456 -6.63 5.18 17.09
CA VAL A 456 -6.47 4.37 15.87
C VAL A 456 -7.53 3.28 15.74
N SER A 457 -8.64 3.43 16.47
CA SER A 457 -9.77 2.50 16.53
C SER A 457 -10.78 2.71 15.42
#